data_AF-A0A3Q2YCY4-F1
#
_entry.id   AF-A0A3Q2YCY4-F1
#
_cell.length_a   1.000
_cell.length_b   1.000
_cell.length_c   1.000
_cell.angle_alpha   90.00
_cell.angle_beta   90.00
_cell.angle_gamma   90.00
#
_symmetry.space_group_name_H-M   'P 1'
#
loop_
_entity.id
_entity.type
_entity.pdbx_description
1 polymer ?
#
loop_
_entity_poly.entity_id
_entity_poly.type
_entity_poly.pdbx_seq_one_letter_code
_entity_poly.pdbx_strand_id
1 'polypeptide(L)'
;MYRIYDILLCFLLTKEDAGPHGTTELHRVVTSGEREPRFKDIHPNHGYSFIDYFLKYLLVLSNLMFSVLGLLLLTVGLWGLISKESFTQEKIGSMGTDPMLLLGTLGLLLAFLCLTGCVGALRENTFLLKLFSGMLLVIITAQVLAIIVVYNVQQEIGNVLRSAMLAAMARYQDDLDLRFITDEIQSNLQCCGADTYRDWEVNM
;
A
#
# COMPACT_ATOMS: atom_id res chain seq x y z
N MET A 1 9.55 -13.73 -14.34
CA MET A 1 8.08 -13.74 -14.15
C MET A 1 7.56 -15.04 -13.52
N TYR A 2 8.07 -16.22 -13.92
CA TYR A 2 7.65 -17.52 -13.36
C TYR A 2 7.94 -17.73 -11.86
N ARG A 3 9.03 -17.21 -11.30
CA ARG A 3 9.31 -17.36 -9.85
C ARG A 3 8.30 -16.68 -8.92
N ILE A 4 7.63 -15.62 -9.36
CA ILE A 4 6.60 -14.96 -8.53
C ILE A 4 5.33 -15.83 -8.48
N TYR A 5 4.95 -16.45 -9.60
CA TYR A 5 3.86 -17.43 -9.63
C TYR A 5 4.22 -18.72 -8.88
N ASP A 6 5.45 -19.21 -8.95
CA ASP A 6 5.89 -20.36 -8.14
C ASP A 6 5.90 -20.06 -6.64
N ILE A 7 6.29 -18.83 -6.24
CA ILE A 7 6.21 -18.39 -4.84
C ILE A 7 4.75 -18.24 -4.40
N LEU A 8 3.88 -17.72 -5.28
CA LEU A 8 2.43 -17.63 -5.04
C LEU A 8 1.81 -19.01 -4.89
N LEU A 9 2.16 -19.95 -5.76
CA LEU A 9 1.71 -21.33 -5.73
C LEU A 9 2.23 -22.04 -4.48
N CYS A 10 3.50 -21.81 -4.10
CA CYS A 10 4.07 -22.36 -2.87
C CYS A 10 3.39 -21.78 -1.61
N PHE A 11 3.03 -20.49 -1.61
CA PHE A 11 2.30 -19.87 -0.50
C PHE A 11 0.83 -20.31 -0.43
N LEU A 12 0.17 -20.53 -1.58
CA LEU A 12 -1.17 -21.09 -1.66
C LEU A 12 -1.20 -22.56 -1.22
N LEU A 13 -0.21 -23.36 -1.62
CA LEU A 13 -0.08 -24.77 -1.22
C LEU A 13 0.24 -24.93 0.27
N THR A 14 1.04 -24.03 0.88
CA THR A 14 1.28 -24.08 2.33
C THR A 14 0.06 -23.81 3.21
N LYS A 15 -1.04 -23.30 2.63
CA LYS A 15 -2.28 -23.10 3.38
C LYS A 15 -3.17 -24.35 3.43
N GLU A 16 -2.91 -25.35 2.60
CA GLU A 16 -3.73 -26.56 2.50
C GLU A 16 -3.19 -27.73 3.35
N ASP A 17 -1.91 -27.69 3.76
CA ASP A 17 -1.23 -28.76 4.52
C ASP A 17 -1.31 -28.60 6.06
N ALA A 18 -2.32 -27.90 6.59
CA ALA A 18 -2.60 -27.88 8.03
C ALA A 18 -3.73 -28.88 8.40
N GLY A 19 -3.53 -30.17 8.10
CA GLY A 19 -4.45 -31.27 8.45
C GLY A 19 -3.69 -32.51 8.97
N PRO A 20 -4.11 -33.15 10.08
CA PRO A 20 -3.27 -34.04 10.88
C PRO A 20 -3.26 -35.52 10.42
N HIS A 21 -3.03 -35.81 9.12
CA HIS A 21 -3.13 -37.19 8.59
C HIS A 21 -1.94 -37.71 7.76
N GLY A 22 -0.80 -37.02 7.77
CA GLY A 22 0.35 -37.36 6.91
C GLY A 22 1.44 -38.29 7.47
N THR A 23 1.24 -38.99 8.60
CA THR A 23 2.31 -39.73 9.30
C THR A 23 2.36 -41.24 9.02
N THR A 24 1.39 -41.82 8.31
CA THR A 24 1.26 -43.29 8.19
C THR A 24 1.97 -43.89 6.96
N GLU A 25 2.26 -43.12 5.91
CA GLU A 25 2.79 -43.64 4.64
C GLU A 25 4.33 -43.75 4.58
N LEU A 26 5.06 -43.04 5.46
CA LEU A 26 6.53 -43.03 5.46
C LEU A 26 7.14 -44.36 5.95
N HIS A 27 6.40 -45.16 6.71
CA HIS A 27 6.93 -46.37 7.34
C HIS A 27 6.85 -47.63 6.47
N ARG A 28 6.07 -47.63 5.37
CA ARG A 28 5.99 -48.79 4.44
C ARG A 28 7.08 -48.81 3.38
N VAL A 29 7.64 -47.65 3.03
CA VAL A 29 8.60 -47.55 1.92
C VAL A 29 9.98 -48.10 2.28
N VAL A 30 10.34 -48.11 3.58
CA VAL A 30 11.65 -48.55 4.06
C VAL A 30 11.86 -50.07 3.95
N THR A 31 10.80 -50.88 3.85
CA THR A 31 10.90 -52.35 3.97
C THR A 31 11.03 -53.13 2.67
N SER A 32 10.97 -52.51 1.49
CA SER A 32 11.09 -53.24 0.21
C SER A 32 12.33 -52.81 -0.55
N GLY A 33 13.44 -53.51 -0.33
CA GLY A 33 14.66 -53.32 -1.12
C GLY A 33 14.51 -53.90 -2.52
N GLU A 34 14.42 -53.05 -3.54
CA GLU A 34 14.70 -53.41 -4.94
C GLU A 34 15.35 -52.25 -5.72
N ARG A 35 16.54 -52.55 -6.25
CA ARG A 35 17.33 -51.99 -7.37
C ARG A 35 16.89 -50.65 -8.02
N GLU A 36 17.79 -49.68 -7.92
CA GLU A 36 17.82 -48.34 -8.54
C GLU A 36 17.36 -48.28 -10.02
N PRO A 37 16.30 -47.49 -10.36
CA PRO A 37 16.10 -46.98 -11.70
C PRO A 37 16.63 -45.54 -11.81
N ARG A 38 17.71 -45.39 -12.59
CA ARG A 38 18.27 -44.17 -13.21
C ARG A 38 17.40 -42.92 -13.01
N PHE A 39 17.77 -42.13 -12.00
CA PHE A 39 17.29 -40.76 -11.81
C PHE A 39 17.60 -39.98 -13.09
N LYS A 40 16.58 -39.75 -13.90
CA LYS A 40 16.67 -38.85 -15.04
C LYS A 40 16.81 -37.46 -14.44
N ASP A 41 18.04 -36.95 -14.40
CA ASP A 41 18.34 -35.57 -14.04
C ASP A 41 17.50 -34.65 -14.93
N ILE A 42 16.37 -34.20 -14.42
CA ILE A 42 15.73 -32.97 -14.91
C ILE A 42 16.64 -31.87 -14.37
N HIS A 43 17.70 -31.58 -15.11
CA HIS A 43 18.43 -30.33 -14.95
C HIS A 43 17.50 -29.25 -15.53
N PRO A 44 16.82 -28.43 -14.71
CA PRO A 44 16.10 -27.30 -15.26
C PRO A 44 17.20 -26.35 -15.75
N ASN A 45 17.44 -26.36 -17.06
CA ASN A 45 18.43 -25.51 -17.69
C ASN A 45 17.96 -24.06 -17.63
N HIS A 46 18.09 -23.44 -16.45
CA HIS A 46 17.79 -22.05 -16.21
C HIS A 46 19.03 -21.23 -16.60
N GLY A 47 19.16 -20.97 -17.90
CA GLY A 47 20.03 -19.91 -18.39
C GLY A 47 19.51 -18.55 -17.89
N TYR A 48 20.01 -18.09 -16.74
CA TYR A 48 19.85 -16.71 -16.29
C TYR A 48 20.63 -15.81 -17.26
N SER A 49 19.94 -15.16 -18.21
CA SER A 49 20.61 -14.65 -19.42
C SER A 49 20.94 -13.15 -19.40
N PHE A 50 19.99 -12.26 -19.06
CA PHE A 50 20.19 -10.79 -19.04
C PHE A 50 18.97 -10.09 -18.44
N ILE A 51 17.79 -10.62 -18.79
CA ILE A 51 16.48 -10.15 -18.34
C ILE A 51 16.38 -10.15 -16.81
N ASP A 52 16.90 -11.16 -16.13
CA ASP A 52 16.83 -11.22 -14.66
C ASP A 52 17.71 -10.16 -13.98
N TYR A 53 18.86 -9.82 -14.57
CA TYR A 53 19.70 -8.71 -14.11
C TYR A 53 19.00 -7.37 -14.32
N PHE A 54 18.39 -7.17 -15.49
CA PHE A 54 17.63 -5.97 -15.80
C PHE A 54 16.41 -5.82 -14.87
N LEU A 55 15.66 -6.90 -14.62
CA LEU A 55 14.53 -6.90 -13.69
C LEU A 55 14.98 -6.64 -12.24
N LYS A 56 16.08 -7.24 -11.78
CA LYS A 56 16.65 -6.97 -10.44
C LYS A 56 17.04 -5.49 -10.32
N TYR A 57 17.71 -4.94 -11.35
CA TYR A 57 18.10 -3.53 -11.37
C TYR A 57 16.88 -2.59 -11.40
N LEU A 58 15.88 -2.87 -12.24
CA LEU A 58 14.64 -2.08 -12.28
C LEU A 58 13.85 -2.14 -10.97
N LEU A 59 13.80 -3.30 -10.32
CA LEU A 59 13.11 -3.46 -9.03
C LEU A 59 13.82 -2.66 -7.94
N VAL A 60 15.16 -2.71 -7.89
CA VAL A 60 15.95 -1.91 -6.95
C VAL A 60 15.79 -0.42 -7.22
N LEU A 61 15.87 0.00 -8.50
CA LEU A 61 15.75 1.39 -8.89
C LEU A 61 14.35 1.95 -8.59
N SER A 62 13.29 1.22 -8.95
CA SER A 62 11.92 1.66 -8.68
C SER A 62 11.65 1.74 -7.18
N ASN A 63 12.09 0.76 -6.41
CA ASN A 63 11.94 0.74 -4.97
C ASN A 63 12.75 1.86 -4.27
N LEU A 64 13.92 2.24 -4.82
CA LEU A 64 14.67 3.41 -4.36
C LEU A 64 13.91 4.72 -4.62
N MET A 65 13.36 4.88 -5.83
CA MET A 65 12.54 6.05 -6.18
C MET A 65 11.31 6.18 -5.28
N PHE A 66 10.59 5.07 -5.04
CA PHE A 66 9.47 5.03 -4.11
C PHE A 66 9.89 5.29 -2.66
N SER A 67 11.09 4.86 -2.25
CA SER A 67 11.63 5.18 -0.93
C SER A 67 11.84 6.68 -0.75
N VAL A 68 12.39 7.36 -1.76
CA VAL A 68 12.59 8.82 -1.73
C VAL A 68 11.25 9.54 -1.68
N LEU A 69 10.28 9.13 -2.51
CA LEU A 69 8.93 9.67 -2.48
C LEU A 69 8.25 9.46 -1.12
N GLY A 70 8.36 8.27 -0.53
CA GLY A 70 7.82 7.96 0.80
C GLY A 70 8.43 8.85 1.89
N LEU A 71 9.74 9.10 1.84
CA LEU A 71 10.41 9.99 2.79
C LEU A 71 9.98 11.46 2.61
N LEU A 72 9.79 11.91 1.37
CA LEU A 72 9.25 13.25 1.09
C LEU A 72 7.83 13.39 1.64
N LEU A 73 6.95 12.42 1.38
CA LEU A 73 5.59 12.41 1.92
C LEU A 73 5.58 12.37 3.45
N LEU A 74 6.45 11.58 4.07
CA LEU A 74 6.61 11.54 5.52
C LEU A 74 7.06 12.90 6.07
N THR A 75 8.02 13.54 5.41
CA THR A 75 8.52 14.87 5.81
C THR A 75 7.43 15.92 5.73
N VAL A 76 6.67 15.94 4.62
CA VAL A 76 5.53 16.86 4.45
C VAL A 76 4.42 16.57 5.46
N GLY A 77 4.10 15.31 5.71
CA GLY A 77 3.09 14.90 6.69
C GLY A 77 3.47 15.31 8.12
N LEU A 78 4.72 15.08 8.52
CA LEU A 78 5.24 15.50 9.82
C LEU A 78 5.29 17.03 9.94
N TRP A 79 5.75 17.72 8.90
CA TRP A 79 5.76 19.18 8.87
C TRP A 79 4.35 19.76 9.04
N GLY A 80 3.38 19.22 8.32
CA GLY A 80 1.97 19.60 8.43
C GLY A 80 1.39 19.33 9.81
N LEU A 81 1.74 18.19 10.43
CA LEU A 81 1.30 17.86 11.78
C LEU A 81 1.90 18.82 12.81
N ILE A 82 3.20 19.08 12.76
CA ILE A 82 3.88 20.02 13.69
C ILE A 82 3.29 21.42 13.54
N SER A 83 3.04 21.87 12.30
CA SER A 83 2.43 23.18 12.04
C SER A 83 1.02 23.25 12.62
N LYS A 84 0.22 22.17 12.52
CA LYS A 84 -1.10 22.10 13.15
C LYS A 84 -1.02 22.11 14.67
N GLU A 85 -0.14 21.33 15.30
CA GLU A 85 0.00 21.28 16.77
C GLU A 85 0.31 22.65 17.38
N SER A 86 1.07 23.51 16.68
CA SER A 86 1.29 24.89 17.12
C SER A 86 0.04 25.77 17.13
N PHE A 87 -1.02 25.42 16.40
CA PHE A 87 -2.31 26.12 16.40
C PHE A 87 -3.39 25.39 17.24
N THR A 88 -3.32 24.06 17.36
CA THR A 88 -4.35 23.22 17.99
C THR A 88 -4.26 23.12 19.53
N GLN A 89 -3.19 23.64 20.16
CA GLN A 89 -3.13 23.72 21.64
C GLN A 89 -4.32 24.46 22.28
N GLU A 90 -5.11 25.24 21.53
CA GLU A 90 -6.33 25.91 22.02
C GLU A 90 -7.64 25.14 21.79
N LYS A 91 -7.70 24.06 21.01
CA LYS A 91 -8.98 23.43 20.63
C LYS A 91 -8.92 21.92 20.65
N ILE A 92 -8.93 21.38 21.87
CA ILE A 92 -9.08 19.96 22.15
C ILE A 92 -10.47 19.50 21.67
N GLY A 93 -10.48 18.55 20.74
CA GLY A 93 -11.64 17.71 20.50
C GLY A 93 -12.17 17.75 19.07
N SER A 94 -11.56 16.96 18.19
CA SER A 94 -12.36 16.26 17.19
C SER A 94 -11.68 14.95 16.83
N MET A 95 -12.35 13.84 17.14
CA MET A 95 -11.99 12.52 16.65
C MET A 95 -12.41 12.43 15.18
N GLY A 96 -11.71 13.16 14.33
CA GLY A 96 -11.76 13.06 12.88
C GLY A 96 -10.35 12.77 12.40
N THR A 97 -10.16 11.76 11.55
CA THR A 97 -8.84 11.39 11.02
C THR A 97 -8.27 12.59 10.25
N ASP A 98 -7.30 13.29 10.84
CA ASP A 98 -6.65 14.43 10.22
C ASP A 98 -6.00 14.02 8.89
N PRO A 99 -6.23 14.75 7.79
CA PRO A 99 -5.65 14.41 6.49
C PRO A 99 -4.11 14.41 6.54
N MET A 100 -3.51 15.26 7.39
CA MET A 100 -2.05 15.31 7.58
C MET A 100 -1.52 14.10 8.36
N LEU A 101 -2.29 13.59 9.33
CA LEU A 101 -1.95 12.36 10.04
C LEU A 101 -2.04 11.15 9.10
N LEU A 102 -3.07 11.11 8.25
CA LEU A 102 -3.20 10.07 7.21
C LEU A 102 -2.03 10.14 6.22
N LEU A 103 -1.65 11.34 5.78
CA LEU A 103 -0.50 11.55 4.89
C LEU A 103 0.82 11.08 5.53
N GLY A 104 1.05 11.43 6.80
CA GLY A 104 2.24 11.03 7.55
C GLY A 104 2.32 9.52 7.78
N THR A 105 1.20 8.89 8.20
CA THR A 105 1.14 7.44 8.40
C THR A 105 1.32 6.65 7.11
N LEU A 106 0.71 7.11 6.01
CA LEU A 106 0.91 6.53 4.68
C LEU A 106 2.37 6.68 4.22
N GLY A 107 2.95 7.87 4.38
CA GLY A 107 4.35 8.14 4.06
C GLY A 107 5.32 7.25 4.85
N LEU A 108 5.06 7.05 6.15
CA LEU A 108 5.83 6.16 7.01
C LEU A 108 5.76 4.71 6.53
N LEU A 109 4.56 4.22 6.22
CA LEU A 109 4.35 2.85 5.73
C LEU A 109 5.10 2.64 4.40
N LEU A 110 4.96 3.57 3.45
CA LEU A 110 5.65 3.53 2.16
C LEU A 110 7.17 3.54 2.32
N ALA A 111 7.71 4.45 3.14
CA ALA A 111 9.14 4.52 3.43
C ALA A 111 9.65 3.19 4.04
N PHE A 112 8.93 2.62 5.01
CA PHE A 112 9.33 1.36 5.66
C PHE A 112 9.32 0.17 4.69
N LEU A 113 8.27 0.05 3.87
CA LEU A 113 8.16 -0.99 2.85
C LEU A 113 9.30 -0.89 1.84
N CYS A 114 9.61 0.32 1.38
CA CYS A 114 10.68 0.54 0.41
C CYS A 114 12.08 0.35 1.00
N LEU A 115 12.32 0.78 2.24
CA LEU A 115 13.58 0.50 2.95
C LEU A 115 13.80 -1.01 3.10
N THR A 116 12.75 -1.74 3.47
CA THR A 116 12.81 -3.21 3.56
C THR A 116 13.15 -3.86 2.21
N GLY A 117 12.57 -3.36 1.11
CA GLY A 117 12.91 -3.81 -0.24
C GLY A 117 14.36 -3.50 -0.63
N CYS A 118 14.89 -2.32 -0.26
CA CYS A 118 16.27 -1.94 -0.55
C CYS A 118 17.26 -2.80 0.24
N VAL A 119 17.00 -2.99 1.54
CA VAL A 119 17.83 -3.83 2.42
C VAL A 119 17.77 -5.30 1.97
N GLY A 120 16.60 -5.80 1.55
CA GLY A 120 16.44 -7.15 1.02
C GLY A 120 17.22 -7.39 -0.26
N ALA A 121 17.30 -6.40 -1.13
CA ALA A 121 18.11 -6.48 -2.34
C ALA A 121 19.62 -6.40 -2.06
N LEU A 122 20.05 -5.54 -1.12
CA LEU A 122 21.46 -5.35 -0.77
C LEU A 122 22.06 -6.52 0.03
N ARG A 123 21.28 -7.17 0.90
CA ARG A 123 21.77 -8.26 1.76
C ARG A 123 21.95 -9.59 1.03
N GLU A 124 21.57 -9.69 -0.26
CA GLU A 124 21.47 -10.93 -1.04
C GLU A 124 20.77 -12.08 -0.28
N ASN A 125 19.95 -11.73 0.71
CA ASN A 125 19.32 -12.71 1.57
C ASN A 125 17.98 -13.10 0.96
N THR A 126 17.96 -14.31 0.37
CA THR A 126 16.79 -14.90 -0.29
C THR A 126 15.58 -14.98 0.62
N PHE A 127 15.77 -15.09 1.95
CA PHE A 127 14.68 -15.08 2.92
C PHE A 127 14.01 -13.69 3.00
N LEU A 128 14.79 -12.62 3.08
CA LEU A 128 14.28 -11.25 3.12
C LEU A 128 13.54 -10.89 1.83
N LEU A 129 14.05 -11.34 0.68
CA LEU A 129 13.43 -11.13 -0.62
C LEU A 129 12.09 -11.87 -0.76
N LYS A 130 12.00 -13.11 -0.24
CA LYS A 130 10.74 -13.86 -0.18
C LYS A 130 9.71 -13.17 0.71
N LEU A 131 10.13 -12.67 1.87
CA LEU A 131 9.25 -11.97 2.81
C LEU A 131 8.75 -10.64 2.23
N PHE A 132 9.62 -9.88 1.57
CA PHE A 132 9.24 -8.68 0.81
C PHE A 132 8.22 -8.99 -0.28
N SER A 133 8.45 -10.04 -1.07
CA SER A 133 7.50 -10.47 -2.10
C SER A 133 6.14 -10.88 -1.52
N GLY A 134 6.13 -11.57 -0.38
CA GLY A 134 4.89 -11.93 0.32
C GLY A 134 4.13 -10.72 0.84
N MET A 135 4.84 -9.75 1.45
CA MET A 135 4.24 -8.50 1.93
C MET A 135 3.63 -7.68 0.79
N LEU A 136 4.32 -7.55 -0.34
CA LEU A 136 3.78 -6.88 -1.52
C LEU A 136 2.51 -7.56 -2.03
N LEU A 137 2.50 -8.90 -2.05
CA LEU A 137 1.31 -9.64 -2.45
C LEU A 137 0.11 -9.30 -1.57
N VAL A 138 0.30 -9.35 -0.25
CA VAL A 138 -0.75 -9.03 0.74
C VAL A 138 -1.23 -7.60 0.58
N ILE A 139 -0.34 -6.65 0.29
CA ILE A 139 -0.70 -5.27 0.03
C ILE A 139 -1.51 -5.13 -1.25
N ILE A 140 -1.13 -5.82 -2.33
CA ILE A 140 -1.86 -5.78 -3.60
C ILE A 140 -3.26 -6.37 -3.42
N THR A 141 -3.40 -7.50 -2.73
CA THR A 141 -4.72 -8.08 -2.46
C THR A 141 -5.57 -7.15 -1.60
N ALA A 142 -4.98 -6.55 -0.55
CA ALA A 142 -5.66 -5.56 0.28
C ALA A 142 -6.10 -4.32 -0.53
N GLN A 143 -5.27 -3.81 -1.46
CA GLN A 143 -5.62 -2.70 -2.33
C GLN A 143 -6.80 -3.04 -3.26
N VAL A 144 -6.81 -4.23 -3.86
CA VAL A 144 -7.93 -4.68 -4.71
C VAL A 144 -9.22 -4.76 -3.88
N LEU A 145 -9.16 -5.32 -2.67
CA LEU A 145 -10.31 -5.36 -1.76
C LEU A 145 -10.78 -3.95 -1.38
N ALA A 146 -9.85 -3.05 -1.06
CA ALA A 146 -10.18 -1.66 -0.73
C ALA A 146 -10.85 -0.94 -1.90
N ILE A 147 -10.36 -1.12 -3.13
CA ILE A 147 -10.96 -0.54 -4.35
C ILE A 147 -12.39 -1.05 -4.52
N ILE A 148 -12.63 -2.36 -4.34
CA ILE A 148 -13.97 -2.95 -4.42
C ILE A 148 -14.88 -2.32 -3.36
N VAL A 149 -14.42 -2.19 -2.11
CA VAL A 149 -15.20 -1.56 -1.04
C VAL A 149 -15.54 -0.11 -1.40
N VAL A 150 -14.55 0.69 -1.81
CA VAL A 150 -14.73 2.09 -2.22
C VAL A 150 -15.73 2.22 -3.35
N TYR A 151 -15.67 1.35 -4.36
CA TYR A 151 -16.62 1.34 -5.46
C TYR A 151 -18.07 1.09 -4.98
N ASN A 152 -18.26 0.22 -3.99
CA ASN A 152 -19.58 -0.03 -3.42
C ASN A 152 -20.11 1.16 -2.59
N VAL A 153 -19.24 1.90 -1.91
CA VAL A 153 -19.63 3.04 -1.07
C VAL A 153 -19.47 4.40 -1.75
N GLN A 154 -19.27 4.43 -3.08
CA GLN A 154 -19.00 5.67 -3.82
C GLN A 154 -20.04 6.76 -3.61
N GLN A 155 -21.33 6.39 -3.45
CA GLN A 155 -22.41 7.35 -3.20
C GLN A 155 -22.29 8.00 -1.82
N GLU A 156 -21.98 7.21 -0.79
CA GLU A 156 -21.76 7.71 0.56
C GLU A 156 -20.54 8.63 0.62
N ILE A 157 -19.46 8.28 -0.09
CA ILE A 157 -18.28 9.15 -0.22
C ILE A 157 -18.64 10.50 -0.85
N GLY A 158 -19.50 10.51 -1.87
CA GLY A 158 -20.01 11.75 -2.48
C GLY A 158 -20.79 12.61 -1.49
N ASN A 159 -21.66 12.01 -0.68
CA ASN A 159 -22.43 12.71 0.34
C ASN A 159 -21.54 13.29 1.46
N VAL A 160 -20.53 12.52 1.89
CA VAL A 160 -19.54 12.98 2.88
C VAL A 160 -18.73 14.14 2.30
N LEU A 161 -18.27 14.05 1.06
CA LEU A 161 -17.51 15.11 0.39
C LEU A 161 -18.35 16.38 0.23
N ARG A 162 -19.62 16.24 -0.18
CA ARG A 162 -20.58 17.35 -0.26
C ARG A 162 -20.75 18.03 1.09
N SER A 163 -20.97 17.24 2.14
CA SER A 163 -21.13 17.75 3.51
C SER A 163 -19.86 18.44 4.01
N ALA A 164 -18.68 17.89 3.70
CA ALA A 164 -17.39 18.49 4.02
C ALA A 164 -17.20 19.82 3.29
N MET A 165 -17.60 19.92 2.02
CA MET A 165 -17.51 21.15 1.24
C MET A 165 -18.47 22.24 1.75
N LEU A 166 -19.70 21.87 2.13
CA LEU A 166 -20.64 22.80 2.78
C LEU A 166 -20.10 23.30 4.13
N ALA A 167 -19.53 22.40 4.94
CA ALA A 167 -18.88 22.78 6.19
C ALA A 167 -17.65 23.69 5.96
N ALA A 168 -16.91 23.46 4.87
CA ALA A 168 -15.79 24.31 4.47
C ALA A 168 -16.25 25.71 4.06
N MET A 169 -17.34 25.82 3.29
CA MET A 169 -17.93 27.10 2.92
C MET A 169 -18.46 27.87 4.13
N ALA A 170 -19.11 27.19 5.08
CA ALA A 170 -19.62 27.83 6.30
C ALA A 170 -18.52 28.42 7.20
N ARG A 171 -17.31 27.84 7.19
CA ARG A 171 -16.15 28.33 7.94
C ARG A 171 -15.14 29.08 7.08
N TYR A 172 -15.52 29.39 5.84
CA TYR A 172 -14.65 30.08 4.90
C TYR A 172 -14.16 31.40 5.52
N GLN A 173 -15.00 32.15 6.23
CA GLN A 173 -14.56 33.42 6.82
C GLN A 173 -13.57 33.26 7.99
N ASP A 174 -13.60 32.13 8.70
CA ASP A 174 -12.87 31.99 9.96
C ASP A 174 -11.47 31.39 9.76
N ASP A 175 -11.32 30.49 8.79
CA ASP A 175 -10.11 29.69 8.60
C ASP A 175 -9.40 30.03 7.27
N LEU A 176 -8.21 30.66 7.35
CA LEU A 176 -7.42 31.06 6.17
C LEU A 176 -7.05 29.87 5.27
N ASP A 177 -6.73 28.72 5.88
CA ASP A 177 -6.40 27.48 5.16
C ASP A 177 -7.61 26.98 4.35
N LEU A 178 -8.81 27.09 4.92
CA LEU A 178 -10.04 26.66 4.30
C LEU A 178 -10.41 27.57 3.13
N ARG A 179 -10.18 28.89 3.27
CA ARG A 179 -10.29 29.84 2.15
C ARG A 179 -9.42 29.45 0.98
N PHE A 180 -8.12 29.26 1.25
CA PHE A 180 -7.14 28.93 0.23
C PHE A 180 -7.50 27.62 -0.48
N ILE A 181 -7.81 26.56 0.27
CA ILE A 181 -8.15 25.25 -0.30
C ILE A 181 -9.46 25.32 -1.10
N THR A 182 -10.51 25.97 -0.59
CA THR A 182 -11.79 26.12 -1.28
C THR A 182 -11.64 26.90 -2.59
N ASP A 183 -10.89 28.00 -2.59
CA ASP A 183 -10.63 28.80 -3.80
C ASP A 183 -9.82 28.01 -4.83
N GLU A 184 -8.78 27.29 -4.40
CA GLU A 184 -7.98 26.44 -5.28
C GLU A 184 -8.81 25.32 -5.91
N ILE A 185 -9.64 24.64 -5.14
CA ILE A 185 -10.53 23.59 -5.65
C ILE A 185 -11.50 24.19 -6.69
N GLN A 186 -12.19 25.28 -6.34
CA GLN A 186 -13.19 25.89 -7.24
C GLN A 186 -12.55 26.45 -8.51
N SER A 187 -11.37 27.07 -8.41
CA SER A 187 -10.62 27.60 -9.55
C SER A 187 -10.13 26.49 -10.49
N ASN A 188 -9.50 25.44 -9.94
CA ASN A 188 -8.97 24.33 -10.74
C ASN A 188 -10.05 23.47 -11.39
N LEU A 189 -11.20 23.28 -10.71
CA LEU A 189 -12.33 22.52 -11.24
C LEU A 189 -13.34 23.38 -12.02
N GLN A 190 -13.16 24.70 -12.06
CA GLN A 190 -14.08 25.66 -12.70
C GLN A 190 -15.52 25.50 -12.21
N CYS A 191 -15.71 25.27 -10.90
CA CYS A 191 -17.01 25.07 -10.26
C CYS A 191 -17.26 26.11 -9.16
N CYS A 192 -18.51 26.25 -8.71
CA CYS A 192 -18.89 27.18 -7.64
C CYS A 192 -19.99 26.58 -6.77
N GLY A 193 -19.70 26.43 -5.47
CA GLY A 193 -20.56 25.74 -4.51
C GLY A 193 -20.34 24.22 -4.47
N ALA A 194 -21.11 23.52 -3.65
CA ALA A 194 -21.07 22.06 -3.55
C ALA A 194 -21.96 21.42 -4.62
N ASP A 195 -23.16 21.97 -4.82
CA ASP A 195 -24.04 21.63 -5.95
C ASP A 195 -24.38 22.85 -6.80
N THR A 196 -24.47 24.03 -6.19
CA THR A 196 -24.90 25.25 -6.88
C THR A 196 -24.30 26.50 -6.26
N TYR A 197 -24.24 27.58 -7.03
CA TYR A 197 -23.72 28.88 -6.56
C TYR A 197 -24.49 29.44 -5.36
N ARG A 198 -25.74 29.00 -5.14
CA ARG A 198 -26.57 29.40 -4.00
C ARG A 198 -26.08 28.86 -2.66
N ASP A 199 -25.19 27.86 -2.66
CA ASP A 199 -24.62 27.32 -1.42
C ASP A 199 -23.84 28.39 -0.62
N TRP A 200 -23.43 29.49 -1.28
CA TRP A 200 -22.77 30.64 -0.67
C TRP A 200 -23.70 31.60 0.08
N GLU A 201 -25.03 31.46 -0.03
CA GLU A 201 -26.00 32.30 0.69
C GLU A 201 -25.83 32.19 2.22
N VAL A 202 -25.20 31.13 2.72
CA VAL A 202 -24.88 30.95 4.15
C VAL A 202 -23.88 31.98 4.70
N ASN A 203 -23.19 32.70 3.82
CA ASN A 203 -22.08 33.59 4.13
C ASN A 203 -22.36 35.06 3.72
N MET A 204 -23.59 35.35 3.27
CA MET A 204 -24.10 36.69 2.95
C MET A 204 -24.78 37.32 4.17
#